data_AF-A0A9X8CIW5-F1
#
_entry.id   AF-A0A9X8CIW5-F1
#
_cell.length_a   1.000
_cell.length_b   1.000
_cell.length_c   1.000
_cell.angle_alpha   90.00
_cell.angle_beta   90.00
_cell.angle_gamma   90.00
#
_symmetry.space_group_name_H-M   'P 1'
#
loop_
_entity.id
_entity.type
_entity.pdbx_description
1 polymer ?
#
loop_
_entity_poly.entity_id
_entity_poly.type
_entity_poly.pdbx_seq_one_letter_code
_entity_poly.pdbx_strand_id
1 'polypeptide(L)'
;MTIYLLADFGSTYTKLTAIDDVKQDIITTSKTYTTVETNVLDGYNQAYNDLFSGVNKPHIDKVLACSSAKGGVKIVAIGLYFNRGSC
;
A
#
# COMPACT_ATOMS: atom_id res chain seq x y z
N MET A 1 -1.45 -14.43 12.14
CA MET A 1 -2.02 -13.46 11.19
C MET A 1 -0.98 -12.37 11.04
N THR A 2 -0.47 -12.15 9.84
CA THR A 2 0.58 -11.16 9.58
C THR A 2 0.03 -10.19 8.56
N ILE A 3 -0.02 -8.90 8.91
CA ILE A 3 -0.44 -7.85 8.00
C ILE A 3 0.79 -7.20 7.40
N TYR A 4 0.87 -7.25 6.07
CA TYR A 4 1.92 -6.59 5.31
C TYR A 4 1.40 -5.27 4.74
N LEU A 5 2.16 -4.21 4.93
CA LEU A 5 1.95 -2.95 4.23
C LEU A 5 2.96 -2.85 3.08
N LEU A 6 2.45 -2.85 1.87
CA LEU A 6 3.22 -2.69 0.64
C LEU A 6 3.22 -1.22 0.25
N ALA A 7 4.40 -0.63 0.04
CA ALA A 7 4.58 0.74 -0.40
C ALA A 7 5.30 0.79 -1.76
N ASP A 8 4.67 1.37 -2.77
CA ASP A 8 5.23 1.57 -4.11
C ASP A 8 5.46 3.06 -4.35
N PHE A 9 6.73 3.46 -4.36
CA PHE A 9 7.16 4.82 -4.64
C PHE A 9 7.51 4.96 -6.13
N GLY A 10 6.52 5.36 -6.91
CA GLY A 10 6.70 5.71 -8.32
C GLY A 10 7.20 7.15 -8.50
N SER A 11 7.63 7.48 -9.72
CA SER A 11 8.02 8.84 -10.12
C SER A 11 6.83 9.82 -10.10
N THR A 12 5.61 9.31 -10.20
CA THR A 12 4.39 10.12 -10.32
C THR A 12 3.36 9.79 -9.24
N TYR A 13 3.31 8.55 -8.77
CA TYR A 13 2.39 8.13 -7.71
C TYR A 13 3.07 7.30 -6.62
N THR A 14 2.73 7.59 -5.37
CA THR A 14 2.98 6.72 -4.22
C THR A 14 1.72 5.91 -3.97
N LYS A 15 1.83 4.58 -3.94
CA LYS A 15 0.71 3.67 -3.70
C LYS A 15 0.98 2.85 -2.45
N LEU A 16 -0.02 2.68 -1.60
CA LEU A 16 0.06 1.80 -0.44
C LEU A 16 -1.00 0.71 -0.53
N THR A 17 -0.68 -0.49 -0.06
CA THR A 17 -1.63 -1.62 -0.03
C THR A 17 -1.39 -2.44 1.23
N ALA A 18 -2.41 -2.62 2.05
CA ALA A 18 -2.36 -3.50 3.21
C ALA A 18 -2.95 -4.87 2.83
N ILE A 19 -2.23 -5.96 3.12
CA ILE A 19 -2.66 -7.34 2.81
C ILE A 19 -2.60 -8.21 4.07
N ASP A 20 -3.51 -9.18 4.15
CA ASP A 20 -3.52 -10.24 5.15
C ASP A 20 -2.93 -11.53 4.55
N ASP A 21 -1.82 -12.01 5.10
CA ASP A 21 -1.11 -13.22 4.64
C ASP A 21 -1.91 -14.52 4.86
N VAL A 22 -2.80 -14.52 5.86
CA VAL A 22 -3.60 -15.70 6.20
C VAL A 22 -4.84 -15.78 5.32
N LYS A 23 -5.54 -14.65 5.14
CA LYS A 23 -6.71 -14.58 4.25
C LYS A 23 -6.33 -14.47 2.77
N GLN A 24 -5.06 -14.16 2.49
CA GLN A 24 -4.54 -13.85 1.16
C GLN A 24 -5.38 -12.77 0.46
N ASP A 25 -5.80 -11.77 1.23
CA ASP A 25 -6.76 -10.75 0.80
C ASP A 25 -6.19 -9.34 0.98
N ILE A 26 -6.68 -8.41 0.17
CA ILE A 26 -6.36 -6.99 0.25
C ILE A 26 -7.32 -6.33 1.24
N ILE A 27 -6.77 -5.81 2.34
CA ILE A 27 -7.56 -5.10 3.35
C ILE A 27 -7.98 -3.73 2.82
N THR A 28 -7.01 -3.00 2.27
CA THR A 28 -7.22 -1.63 1.76
C THR A 28 -6.08 -1.23 0.84
N THR A 29 -6.35 -0.28 -0.04
CA THR A 29 -5.37 0.30 -0.97
C THR A 29 -5.58 1.82 -1.08
N SER A 30 -4.49 2.56 -1.24
CA SER A 30 -4.52 4.01 -1.47
C SER A 30 -3.45 4.42 -2.48
N LYS A 31 -3.66 5.59 -3.09
CA LYS A 31 -2.71 6.20 -4.01
C LYS A 31 -2.73 7.71 -3.85
N THR A 32 -1.57 8.33 -3.86
CA THR A 32 -1.42 9.79 -3.92
C THR A 32 -0.34 10.18 -4.93
N TYR A 33 -0.32 11.44 -5.34
CA TYR A 33 0.74 11.98 -6.19
C TYR A 33 2.08 11.92 -5.45
N THR A 34 3.13 11.47 -6.14
CA THR A 34 4.48 11.48 -5.58
C THR A 34 4.96 12.92 -5.50
N THR A 35 5.16 13.40 -4.29
CA THR A 35 5.79 14.69 -4.01
C THR A 35 7.31 14.56 -4.09
N VAL A 36 7.85 14.22 -5.27
CA VAL A 36 9.31 14.13 -5.49
C VAL A 36 9.98 15.47 -5.20
N GLU A 37 9.26 16.58 -5.43
CA GLU A 37 9.76 17.95 -5.25
C GLU A 37 9.87 18.39 -3.79
N THR A 38 9.04 17.86 -2.87
CA THR A 38 8.98 18.32 -1.47
C THR A 38 9.45 17.27 -0.46
N ASN A 39 9.02 16.00 -0.56
CA ASN A 39 9.58 14.85 0.16
C ASN A 39 8.79 13.58 -0.17
N VAL A 40 9.46 12.45 -0.35
CA VAL A 40 8.78 11.13 -0.55
C VAL A 40 7.96 10.74 0.69
N LEU A 41 8.38 11.19 1.88
CA LEU A 41 7.68 10.98 3.15
C LEU A 41 6.31 11.65 3.21
N ASP A 42 6.13 12.81 2.58
CA ASP A 42 4.85 13.52 2.61
C ASP A 42 3.80 12.76 1.81
N GLY A 43 4.18 12.30 0.61
CA GLY A 43 3.35 11.39 -0.19
C GLY A 43 3.07 10.07 0.52
N TYR A 44 4.03 9.51 1.26
CA TYR A 44 3.78 8.32 2.08
C TYR A 44 2.73 8.58 3.17
N ASN A 45 2.90 9.64 3.96
CA ASN A 45 2.01 9.96 5.07
C ASN A 45 0.58 10.26 4.60
N GLN A 46 0.45 10.99 3.49
CA GLN A 46 -0.86 11.25 2.89
C GLN A 46 -1.52 9.94 2.44
N ALA A 47 -0.81 9.13 1.65
CA ALA A 47 -1.34 7.83 1.24
C ALA A 47 -1.68 6.94 2.44
N TYR A 48 -0.91 6.98 3.52
CA TYR A 48 -1.14 6.18 4.71
C TYR A 48 -2.38 6.62 5.48
N ASN A 49 -2.62 7.92 5.58
CA ASN A 49 -3.84 8.46 6.18
C ASN A 49 -5.06 8.10 5.33
N ASP A 50 -4.95 8.22 4.01
CA ASP A 50 -6.03 7.86 3.08
C ASP A 50 -6.32 6.36 3.13
N LEU A 51 -5.29 5.52 3.28
CA LEU A 51 -5.39 4.06 3.34
C LEU A 51 -6.31 3.59 4.47
N PHE A 52 -6.27 4.27 5.61
CA PHE A 52 -7.07 3.94 6.78
C PHE A 52 -8.27 4.88 7.00
N SER A 53 -8.57 5.75 6.03
CA SER A 53 -9.74 6.62 6.10
C SER A 53 -11.02 5.78 5.94
N GLY A 54 -11.73 5.55 7.03
CA GLY A 54 -12.98 4.78 7.04
C GLY A 54 -12.84 3.26 7.23
N VAL A 55 -11.63 2.76 7.52
CA VAL A 55 -11.42 1.35 7.92
C VAL A 55 -10.70 1.28 9.27
N ASN A 56 -11.04 0.27 10.08
CA ASN A 56 -10.38 0.07 11.36
C ASN A 56 -8.91 -0.32 11.11
N LYS A 57 -7.98 0.48 11.60
CA LYS A 57 -6.55 0.32 11.33
C LYS A 57 -6.02 -0.97 11.97
N PRO A 58 -5.59 -1.97 11.17
CA PRO A 58 -4.99 -3.18 11.73
C PRO A 58 -3.58 -2.89 12.26
N HIS A 59 -3.10 -3.76 13.14
CA HIS A 59 -1.67 -3.79 13.48
C HIS A 59 -0.88 -4.20 12.24
N ILE A 60 0.14 -3.43 11.87
CA ILE A 60 1.01 -3.72 10.73
C ILE A 60 2.25 -4.43 11.26
N ASP A 61 2.39 -5.71 10.91
CA ASP A 61 3.52 -6.53 11.36
C ASP A 61 4.78 -6.27 10.54
N LYS A 62 4.62 -6.00 9.24
CA LYS A 62 5.73 -5.80 8.30
C LYS A 62 5.40 -4.74 7.25
N VAL A 63 6.40 -3.93 6.90
CA VAL A 63 6.32 -2.96 5.80
C VAL A 63 7.33 -3.36 4.73
N LEU A 64 6.88 -3.48 3.49
CA LEU A 64 7.71 -3.74 2.32
C LEU A 64 7.59 -2.56 1.38
N ALA A 65 8.72 -2.01 0.93
CA ALA A 65 8.75 -0.86 0.04
C ALA A 65 9.50 -1.17 -1.26
N CYS A 66 8.97 -0.70 -2.40
CA CYS A 66 9.65 -0.66 -3.68
C CYS A 66 9.75 0.79 -4.18
N SER A 67 10.86 1.10 -4.85
CA SER A 67 11.04 2.39 -5.55
C SER A 67 11.79 2.15 -6.86
N SER A 68 11.38 2.84 -7.92
CA SER A 68 11.96 2.68 -9.26
C SER A 68 13.21 3.53 -9.52
N ALA A 69 13.57 4.42 -8.60
CA ALA A 69 14.60 5.44 -8.82
C ALA A 69 16.07 4.95 -8.72
N LYS A 70 16.37 3.70 -8.32
CA LYS A 70 17.76 3.26 -8.07
C LYS A 70 18.06 1.75 -8.20
N GLY A 71 17.47 1.08 -9.20
CA GLY A 71 17.75 -0.33 -9.49
C GLY A 71 16.68 -1.23 -8.88
N GLY A 72 15.82 -1.75 -9.77
CA GLY A 72 14.53 -2.32 -9.43
C GLY A 72 14.55 -3.45 -8.41
N VAL A 73 13.51 -3.45 -7.58
CA VAL A 73 13.10 -4.62 -6.81
C VAL A 73 11.67 -4.96 -7.21
N LYS A 74 11.45 -6.23 -7.60
CA LYS A 74 10.15 -6.75 -8.03
C LYS A 74 9.26 -6.99 -6.82
N ILE A 75 8.07 -6.40 -6.78
CA ILE A 75 6.97 -6.83 -5.92
C ILE A 75 5.82 -7.26 -6.81
N VAL A 76 5.38 -8.51 -6.67
CA VAL A 76 4.20 -9.07 -7.34
C VAL A 76 3.24 -9.51 -6.25
N ALA A 77 2.10 -8.84 -6.13
CA ALA A 77 0.94 -9.31 -5.38
C ALA A 77 -0.13 -9.72 -6.39
N ILE A 78 -0.38 -11.02 -6.53
CA ILE A 78 -1.47 -11.57 -7.36
C ILE A 78 -2.47 -12.26 -6.43
N GLY A 79 -3.60 -11.59 -6.25
CA GLY A 79 -4.82 -12.13 -5.68
C GLY A 79 -6.01 -11.49 -6.41
N LEU A 80 -6.43 -12.10 -7.52
CA LEU A 80 -7.68 -11.77 -8.20
C LEU A 80 -8.82 -12.52 -7.51
N TYR A 81 -9.43 -11.92 -6.47
CA TYR A 81 -10.79 -12.29 -6.13
C TYR A 81 -11.61 -11.05 -5.79
N PHE A 82 -12.34 -10.59 -6.81
CA PHE A 82 -13.36 -9.59 -6.68
C PHE A 82 -14.62 -10.27 -6.13
N ASN A 83 -14.87 -10.20 -4.82
CA ASN A 83 -16.20 -10.48 -4.29
C ASN A 83 -16.78 -9.24 -3.63
N ARG A 84 -17.53 -8.49 -4.45
CA ARG A 84 -18.54 -7.57 -3.92
C ARG A 84 -19.72 -8.40 -3.44
N GLY A 85 -19.67 -8.81 -2.18
CA GLY A 85 -20.82 -9.26 -1.40
C GLY A 85 -20.40 -9.13 0.07
N SER A 86 -21.05 -8.34 0.92
CA SER A 86 -22.48 -8.11 1.03
C SER A 86 -22.71 -6.80 1.81
N CYS A 87 -23.76 -6.07 1.41
CA CYS A 87 -24.60 -5.12 2.16
C CYS A 87 -23.99 -4.26 3.27
#